data_AF-A0A382ZYV9-F1
#
_entry.id   AF-A0A382ZYV9-F1
#
_cell.length_a   1.000
_cell.length_b   1.000
_cell.length_c   1.000
_cell.angle_alpha   90.00
_cell.angle_beta   90.00
_cell.angle_gamma   90.00
#
_symmetry.space_group_name_H-M   'P 1'
#
loop_
_entity.id
_entity.type
_entity.pdbx_description
1 polymer ?
#
loop_
_entity_poly.entity_id
_entity_poly.type
_entity_poly.pdbx_seq_one_letter_code
_entity_poly.pdbx_strand_id
1 'polypeptide(L)'
;NVFVDITDPEQPKYAAVDFGIVGSLEDRDLRYLARNFAAFFDQDYNKIAHCFLDAGWVPRETRVDEFEASIRTVCDPIFDKPLKDISFGQLLFQLFQTARQFKMENQPQLVQLEKTLLNVEGLGRQLYPDLDLVEAAKPVLDDWRDKQTDLKALVKKIRHDAPELRETLEHLPRLARKLLEDSKQARRAQPQTVDVGIIFKSLYLSIIGMALFISGITLLAIKSITYWFAWIMITLGLMLTIRAKPK
;
A
#
# COMPACT_ATOMS: atom_id res chain seq x y z
N ASN A 1 -21.92 -18.50 17.28
CA ASN A 1 -20.52 -18.02 17.32
C ASN A 1 -20.40 -16.53 17.59
N VAL A 2 -21.38 -15.74 17.15
CA VAL A 2 -21.52 -14.33 17.49
C VAL A 2 -22.96 -14.10 17.95
N PHE A 3 -23.14 -13.33 19.02
CA PHE A 3 -24.42 -12.98 19.63
C PHE A 3 -24.47 -11.48 19.89
N VAL A 4 -25.69 -10.95 19.96
CA VAL A 4 -25.91 -9.55 20.37
C VAL A 4 -26.75 -9.57 21.64
N ASP A 5 -26.20 -9.03 22.72
CA ASP A 5 -26.91 -8.81 23.96
C ASP A 5 -27.58 -7.43 23.90
N ILE A 6 -28.92 -7.47 23.89
CA ILE A 6 -29.79 -6.30 23.83
C ILE A 6 -30.47 -6.00 25.19
N THR A 7 -29.95 -6.55 26.29
CA THR A 7 -30.50 -6.31 27.63
C THR A 7 -30.49 -4.83 28.00
N ASP A 8 -29.51 -4.08 27.50
CA ASP A 8 -29.48 -2.62 27.50
C ASP A 8 -29.52 -2.10 26.05
N PRO A 9 -30.70 -1.69 25.54
CA PRO A 9 -30.84 -1.22 24.15
C PRO A 9 -30.04 0.04 23.82
N GLU A 10 -29.68 0.87 24.81
CA GLU A 10 -28.87 2.07 24.62
C GLU A 10 -27.37 1.72 24.49
N GLN A 11 -26.96 0.54 24.99
CA GLN A 11 -25.59 0.03 24.92
C GLN A 11 -25.58 -1.47 24.55
N PRO A 12 -26.00 -1.83 23.33
CA PRO A 12 -26.00 -3.22 22.90
C PRO A 12 -24.56 -3.76 22.87
N LYS A 13 -24.39 -5.02 23.28
CA LYS A 13 -23.06 -5.66 23.33
C LYS A 13 -22.93 -6.73 22.27
N TYR A 14 -21.80 -6.72 21.58
CA TYR A 14 -21.39 -7.77 20.66
C TYR A 14 -20.60 -8.85 21.41
N ALA A 15 -21.06 -10.10 21.37
CA ALA A 15 -20.44 -11.23 22.06
C ALA A 15 -20.00 -12.30 21.04
N ALA A 16 -18.70 -12.37 20.78
CA ALA A 16 -18.08 -13.49 20.06
C ALA A 16 -17.68 -14.59 21.04
N VAL A 17 -18.16 -15.82 20.81
CA VAL A 17 -17.92 -16.97 21.72
C VAL A 17 -17.14 -18.12 21.08
N ASP A 18 -17.03 -18.16 19.76
CA ASP A 18 -16.25 -19.19 19.06
C ASP A 18 -15.02 -18.57 18.39
N PHE A 19 -13.85 -19.09 18.75
CA PHE A 19 -12.54 -18.68 18.27
C PHE A 19 -11.80 -19.83 17.56
N GLY A 20 -12.50 -20.91 17.17
CA GLY A 20 -11.92 -22.11 16.58
C GLY A 20 -11.35 -21.92 15.16
N ILE A 21 -11.71 -20.82 14.46
CA ILE A 21 -11.27 -20.51 13.09
C ILE A 21 -10.53 -19.15 13.06
N VAL A 22 -9.81 -18.81 14.14
CA VAL A 22 -9.00 -17.59 14.16
C VAL A 22 -7.71 -17.82 13.38
N GLY A 23 -7.41 -16.90 12.45
CA GLY A 23 -6.17 -16.86 11.69
C GLY A 23 -5.39 -15.57 11.94
N SER A 24 -4.12 -15.57 11.56
CA SER A 24 -3.27 -14.38 11.53
C SER A 24 -3.03 -13.94 10.09
N LEU A 25 -3.04 -12.63 9.86
CA LEU A 25 -2.63 -12.02 8.60
C LEU A 25 -1.30 -11.30 8.79
N GLU A 26 -0.39 -11.41 7.82
CA GLU A 26 0.83 -10.63 7.83
C GLU A 26 0.55 -9.15 7.52
N ASP A 27 1.43 -8.25 7.96
CA ASP A 27 1.31 -6.82 7.69
C ASP A 27 1.21 -6.51 6.18
N ARG A 28 1.81 -7.35 5.33
CA ARG A 28 1.72 -7.24 3.87
C ARG A 28 0.29 -7.47 3.39
N ASP A 29 -0.36 -8.51 3.90
CA ASP A 29 -1.72 -8.88 3.50
C ASP A 29 -2.74 -7.88 4.05
N LEU A 30 -2.52 -7.38 5.27
CA LEU A 30 -3.32 -6.30 5.85
C LEU A 30 -3.27 -5.03 5.00
N ARG A 31 -2.07 -4.61 4.56
CA ARG A 31 -1.91 -3.46 3.63
C ARG A 31 -2.55 -3.70 2.27
N TYR A 32 -2.54 -4.94 1.80
CA TYR A 32 -3.21 -5.32 0.55
C TYR A 32 -4.73 -5.22 0.68
N LEU A 33 -5.30 -5.79 1.75
CA LEU A 33 -6.73 -5.76 2.00
C LEU A 33 -7.23 -4.32 2.18
N ALA A 34 -6.48 -3.48 2.91
CA ALA A 34 -6.78 -2.05 3.04
C ALA A 34 -6.90 -1.34 1.71
N ARG A 35 -5.92 -1.55 0.83
CA ARG A 35 -5.90 -0.89 -0.48
C ARG A 35 -7.02 -1.40 -1.38
N ASN A 36 -7.31 -2.70 -1.36
CA ASN A 36 -8.42 -3.26 -2.14
C ASN A 36 -9.78 -2.82 -1.64
N PHE A 37 -10.03 -2.87 -0.33
CA PHE A 37 -11.29 -2.40 0.22
C PHE A 37 -11.50 -0.92 -0.06
N ALA A 38 -10.45 -0.10 0.01
CA ALA A 38 -10.55 1.33 -0.31
C ALA A 38 -10.91 1.54 -1.78
N ALA A 39 -10.18 0.87 -2.69
CA ALA A 39 -10.47 0.92 -4.11
C ALA A 39 -11.88 0.41 -4.44
N PHE A 40 -12.34 -0.64 -3.75
CA PHE A 40 -13.69 -1.18 -3.89
C PHE A 40 -14.78 -0.18 -3.49
N PHE A 41 -14.69 0.47 -2.33
CA PHE A 41 -15.71 1.44 -1.92
C PHE A 41 -15.65 2.76 -2.71
N ASP A 42 -14.52 3.07 -3.33
CA ASP A 42 -14.38 4.19 -4.28
C ASP A 42 -14.75 3.81 -5.72
N GLN A 43 -15.20 2.57 -5.96
CA GLN A 43 -15.53 2.04 -7.29
C GLN A 43 -14.36 2.10 -8.29
N ASP A 44 -13.13 2.08 -7.79
CA ASP A 44 -11.90 2.14 -8.59
C ASP A 44 -11.43 0.71 -8.95
N TYR A 45 -12.12 0.09 -9.90
CA TYR A 45 -11.84 -1.28 -10.34
C TYR A 45 -10.44 -1.44 -10.93
N ASN A 46 -9.93 -0.39 -11.57
CA ASN A 46 -8.59 -0.36 -12.13
C ASN A 46 -7.55 -0.54 -11.01
N LYS A 47 -7.73 0.20 -9.91
CA LYS A 47 -6.87 0.08 -8.73
C LYS A 47 -7.02 -1.25 -8.01
N ILE A 48 -8.20 -1.85 -7.98
CA ILE A 48 -8.38 -3.22 -7.48
C ILE A 48 -7.51 -4.19 -8.31
N ALA A 49 -7.63 -4.16 -9.64
CA ALA A 49 -6.85 -5.01 -10.53
C ALA A 49 -5.33 -4.83 -10.30
N HIS A 50 -4.86 -3.58 -10.23
CA HIS A 50 -3.46 -3.28 -9.93
C HIS A 50 -3.01 -3.77 -8.56
N CYS A 51 -3.87 -3.72 -7.52
CA CYS A 51 -3.51 -4.24 -6.21
C CYS A 51 -3.23 -5.75 -6.21
N PHE A 52 -3.99 -6.53 -7.00
CA PHE A 52 -3.74 -7.98 -7.18
C PHE A 52 -2.41 -8.26 -7.91
N LEU A 53 -2.06 -7.44 -8.90
CA LEU A 53 -0.77 -7.50 -9.61
C LEU A 53 0.41 -7.12 -8.70
N ASP A 54 0.28 -6.02 -7.95
CA ASP A 54 1.30 -5.52 -7.02
C ASP A 54 1.55 -6.49 -5.86
N ALA A 55 0.51 -7.19 -5.43
CA ALA A 55 0.62 -8.25 -4.44
C ALA A 55 1.34 -9.50 -4.99
N GLY A 56 1.53 -9.60 -6.30
CA GLY A 56 2.10 -10.78 -6.97
C GLY A 56 1.18 -11.99 -6.91
N TRP A 57 -0.11 -11.79 -6.65
CA TRP A 57 -1.08 -12.89 -6.56
C TRP A 57 -1.50 -13.37 -7.93
N VAL A 58 -1.50 -12.47 -8.91
CA VAL A 58 -1.80 -12.72 -10.32
C VAL A 58 -0.51 -12.51 -11.13
N PRO A 59 -0.22 -13.32 -12.17
CA PRO A 59 0.99 -13.17 -12.98
C PRO A 59 1.07 -11.78 -13.63
N ARG A 60 2.29 -11.25 -13.78
CA ARG A 60 2.53 -9.91 -14.34
C ARG A 60 2.14 -9.79 -15.81
N GLU A 61 2.06 -10.92 -16.50
CA GLU A 61 1.68 -11.03 -17.91
C GLU A 61 0.16 -10.93 -18.11
N THR A 62 -0.60 -10.84 -17.01
CA THR A 62 -2.07 -10.75 -17.05
C THR A 62 -2.51 -9.45 -17.71
N ARG A 63 -3.48 -9.57 -18.62
CA ARG A 63 -4.17 -8.44 -19.25
C ARG A 63 -5.01 -7.68 -18.22
N VAL A 64 -4.47 -6.55 -17.75
CA VAL A 64 -5.07 -5.73 -16.69
C VAL A 64 -6.46 -5.23 -17.09
N ASP A 65 -6.66 -4.89 -18.37
CA ASP A 65 -7.92 -4.44 -18.94
C ASP A 65 -9.02 -5.51 -18.86
N GLU A 66 -8.69 -6.76 -19.21
CA GLU A 66 -9.63 -7.89 -19.10
C GLU A 66 -9.96 -8.23 -17.65
N PHE A 67 -8.95 -8.15 -16.77
CA PHE A 67 -9.12 -8.45 -15.36
C PHE A 67 -9.95 -7.39 -14.65
N GLU A 68 -9.72 -6.10 -14.93
CA GLU A 68 -10.55 -5.00 -14.45
C GLU A 68 -12.01 -5.19 -14.86
N ALA A 69 -12.27 -5.49 -16.14
CA ALA A 69 -13.63 -5.70 -16.64
C ALA A 69 -14.35 -6.86 -15.90
N SER A 70 -13.60 -7.91 -15.59
CA SER A 70 -14.11 -9.06 -14.84
C SER A 70 -14.42 -8.69 -13.38
N ILE A 71 -13.54 -7.92 -12.72
CA ILE A 71 -13.76 -7.39 -11.37
C ILE A 71 -15.01 -6.49 -11.35
N ARG A 72 -15.12 -5.56 -12.31
CA ARG A 72 -16.28 -4.64 -12.42
C ARG A 72 -17.59 -5.41 -12.53
N THR A 73 -17.63 -6.45 -13.36
CA THR A 73 -18.82 -7.28 -13.56
C THR A 73 -19.30 -7.93 -12.25
N VAL A 74 -18.36 -8.27 -11.36
CA VAL A 74 -18.66 -8.86 -10.05
C VAL A 74 -19.05 -7.80 -9.03
N CYS A 75 -18.39 -6.64 -9.03
CA CYS A 75 -18.59 -5.58 -8.02
C CYS A 75 -19.77 -4.63 -8.30
N ASP A 76 -20.03 -4.25 -9.55
CA ASP A 76 -21.10 -3.28 -9.89
C ASP A 76 -22.49 -3.66 -9.30
N PRO A 77 -22.94 -4.93 -9.32
CA PRO A 77 -24.31 -5.27 -8.94
C PRO A 77 -24.71 -5.05 -7.49
N ILE A 78 -23.77 -4.78 -6.59
CA ILE A 78 -24.04 -4.66 -5.15
C ILE A 78 -24.11 -3.22 -4.62
N PHE A 79 -23.66 -2.24 -5.40
CA PHE A 79 -23.71 -0.84 -4.99
C PHE A 79 -25.15 -0.33 -4.91
N ASP A 80 -25.39 0.61 -4.00
CA ASP A 80 -26.69 1.26 -3.74
C ASP A 80 -27.82 0.27 -3.41
N LYS A 81 -27.48 -0.89 -2.82
CA LYS A 81 -28.44 -1.92 -2.42
C LYS A 81 -28.35 -2.23 -0.93
N PRO A 82 -29.49 -2.45 -0.27
CA PRO A 82 -29.51 -2.84 1.12
C PRO A 82 -28.98 -4.27 1.32
N LEU A 83 -28.48 -4.58 2.52
CA LEU A 83 -27.89 -5.87 2.90
C LEU A 83 -28.82 -7.08 2.66
N LYS A 84 -30.14 -6.89 2.68
CA LYS A 84 -31.13 -7.92 2.33
C LYS A 84 -31.09 -8.37 0.86
N ASP A 85 -30.66 -7.49 -0.04
CA ASP A 85 -30.69 -7.70 -1.49
C ASP A 85 -29.31 -8.06 -2.09
N ILE A 86 -28.25 -8.01 -1.28
CA ILE A 86 -26.88 -8.36 -1.67
C ILE A 86 -26.33 -9.47 -0.79
N SER A 87 -25.35 -10.22 -1.30
CA SER A 87 -24.50 -11.07 -0.45
C SER A 87 -23.03 -10.71 -0.66
N PHE A 88 -22.45 -10.12 0.38
CA PHE A 88 -21.05 -9.69 0.37
C PHE A 88 -20.10 -10.89 0.45
N GLY A 89 -20.47 -11.93 1.19
CA GLY A 89 -19.72 -13.20 1.19
C GLY A 89 -19.71 -13.84 -0.20
N GLN A 90 -20.84 -13.86 -0.90
CA GLN A 90 -20.93 -14.38 -2.26
C GLN A 90 -20.13 -13.54 -3.27
N LEU A 91 -20.14 -12.22 -3.12
CA LEU A 91 -19.32 -11.30 -3.90
C LEU A 91 -17.83 -11.63 -3.76
N LEU A 92 -17.34 -11.72 -2.51
CA LEU A 92 -15.93 -12.04 -2.26
C LEU A 92 -15.54 -13.39 -2.86
N PHE A 93 -16.41 -14.39 -2.71
CA PHE A 93 -16.21 -15.69 -3.34
C PHE A 93 -16.09 -15.58 -4.87
N GLN A 94 -16.98 -14.82 -5.52
CA GLN A 94 -16.94 -14.57 -6.96
C GLN A 94 -15.69 -13.79 -7.38
N LEU A 95 -15.21 -12.84 -6.59
CA LEU A 95 -13.95 -12.13 -6.83
C LEU A 95 -12.75 -13.08 -6.80
N PHE A 96 -12.65 -13.95 -5.80
CA PHE A 96 -11.56 -14.95 -5.74
C PHE A 96 -11.67 -16.00 -6.84
N GLN A 97 -12.89 -16.38 -7.24
CA GLN A 97 -13.07 -17.27 -8.40
C GLN A 97 -12.64 -16.60 -9.71
N THR A 98 -13.00 -15.33 -9.89
CA THR A 98 -12.60 -14.52 -11.05
C THR A 98 -11.08 -14.40 -11.09
N ALA A 99 -10.43 -14.02 -9.99
CA ALA A 99 -8.98 -13.93 -9.91
C ALA A 99 -8.29 -15.28 -10.21
N ARG A 100 -8.88 -16.41 -9.82
CA ARG A 100 -8.38 -17.75 -10.18
C ARG A 100 -8.39 -18.02 -11.69
N GLN A 101 -9.34 -17.47 -12.45
CA GLN A 101 -9.33 -17.56 -13.92
C GLN A 101 -8.11 -16.86 -14.53
N PHE A 102 -7.59 -15.83 -13.83
CA PHE A 102 -6.35 -15.14 -14.14
C PHE A 102 -5.11 -15.78 -13.49
N LYS A 103 -5.18 -17.09 -13.18
CA LYS A 103 -4.07 -17.88 -12.61
C LYS A 103 -3.56 -17.35 -11.27
N MET A 104 -4.46 -16.81 -10.45
CA MET A 104 -4.11 -16.42 -9.09
C MET A 104 -3.59 -17.62 -8.27
N GLU A 105 -2.50 -17.46 -7.52
CA GLU A 105 -2.06 -18.46 -6.55
C GLU A 105 -3.11 -18.64 -5.43
N ASN A 106 -3.47 -19.89 -5.12
CA ASN A 106 -4.46 -20.16 -4.07
C ASN A 106 -3.95 -19.67 -2.71
N GLN A 107 -4.74 -18.82 -2.04
CA GLN A 107 -4.48 -18.31 -0.69
C GLN A 107 -5.53 -18.86 0.30
N PRO A 108 -5.27 -20.00 0.97
CA PRO A 108 -6.25 -20.69 1.81
C PRO A 108 -6.79 -19.85 2.99
N GLN A 109 -5.98 -18.92 3.51
CA GLN A 109 -6.35 -18.05 4.63
C GLN A 109 -7.46 -17.06 4.24
N LEU A 110 -7.48 -16.60 2.99
CA LEU A 110 -8.52 -15.70 2.49
C LEU A 110 -9.86 -16.43 2.31
N VAL A 111 -9.83 -17.72 1.99
CA VAL A 111 -11.04 -18.57 1.93
C VAL A 111 -11.67 -18.75 3.33
N GLN A 112 -10.86 -18.74 4.40
CA GLN A 112 -11.42 -18.80 5.76
C GLN A 112 -12.10 -17.48 6.16
N LEU A 113 -11.59 -16.33 5.70
CA LEU A 113 -12.22 -15.03 5.90
C LEU A 113 -13.66 -15.00 5.36
N GLU A 114 -13.90 -15.65 4.20
CA GLU A 114 -15.22 -15.75 3.57
C GLU A 114 -16.27 -16.36 4.52
N LYS A 115 -15.91 -17.43 5.26
CA LYS A 115 -16.84 -18.10 6.19
C LYS A 115 -17.25 -17.20 7.34
N THR A 116 -16.30 -16.45 7.88
CA THR A 116 -16.57 -15.49 8.95
C THR A 116 -17.46 -14.36 8.45
N LEU A 117 -17.18 -13.84 7.25
CA LEU A 117 -17.98 -12.77 6.64
C LEU A 117 -19.41 -13.22 6.33
N LEU A 118 -19.61 -14.43 5.80
CA LEU A 118 -20.94 -15.00 5.59
C LEU A 118 -21.75 -15.11 6.89
N ASN A 119 -21.09 -15.52 7.98
CA ASN A 119 -21.76 -15.63 9.28
C ASN A 119 -22.13 -14.25 9.87
N VAL A 120 -21.25 -13.26 9.74
CA VAL A 120 -21.52 -11.88 10.18
C VAL A 120 -22.59 -11.21 9.32
N GLU A 121 -22.58 -11.43 8.00
CA GLU A 121 -23.61 -10.96 7.07
C GLU A 121 -24.99 -11.53 7.45
N GLY A 122 -25.06 -12.83 7.76
CA GLY A 122 -26.30 -13.47 8.20
C GLY A 122 -26.91 -12.81 9.44
N LEU A 123 -26.07 -12.48 10.42
CA LEU A 123 -26.50 -11.71 11.60
C LEU A 123 -26.90 -10.28 11.24
N GLY A 124 -26.11 -9.61 10.40
CA GLY A 124 -26.42 -8.26 9.92
C GLY A 124 -27.78 -8.19 9.24
N ARG A 125 -28.11 -9.17 8.40
CA ARG A 125 -29.41 -9.22 7.70
C ARG A 125 -30.58 -9.45 8.66
N GLN A 126 -30.37 -10.18 9.75
CA GLN A 126 -31.39 -10.37 10.79
C GLN A 126 -31.61 -9.11 11.63
N LEU A 127 -30.55 -8.34 11.90
CA LEU A 127 -30.59 -7.17 12.79
C LEU A 127 -30.99 -5.89 12.05
N TYR A 128 -30.41 -5.66 10.88
CA TYR A 128 -30.62 -4.44 10.10
C TYR A 128 -30.61 -4.73 8.59
N PRO A 129 -31.72 -5.28 8.04
CA PRO A 129 -31.79 -5.72 6.64
C PRO A 129 -31.64 -4.58 5.62
N ASP A 130 -32.02 -3.36 6.00
CA ASP A 130 -31.96 -2.16 5.15
C ASP A 130 -30.61 -1.44 5.20
N LEU A 131 -29.62 -2.00 5.92
CA LEU A 131 -28.28 -1.44 6.02
C LEU A 131 -27.61 -1.34 4.63
N ASP A 132 -27.17 -0.15 4.25
CA ASP A 132 -26.20 0.01 3.16
C ASP A 132 -24.79 -0.32 3.69
N LEU A 133 -24.24 -1.44 3.22
CA LEU A 133 -22.94 -1.92 3.66
C LEU A 133 -21.79 -0.99 3.24
N VAL A 134 -21.89 -0.42 2.04
CA VAL A 134 -20.85 0.43 1.45
C VAL A 134 -20.78 1.74 2.23
N GLU A 135 -21.92 2.37 2.47
CA GLU A 135 -22.01 3.62 3.23
C GLU A 135 -21.52 3.41 4.68
N ALA A 136 -21.95 2.33 5.34
CA ALA A 136 -21.57 2.04 6.71
C ALA A 136 -20.09 1.70 6.90
N ALA A 137 -19.47 1.05 5.91
CA ALA A 137 -18.07 0.63 5.99
C ALA A 137 -17.07 1.75 5.68
N LYS A 138 -17.45 2.73 4.86
CA LYS A 138 -16.57 3.83 4.43
C LYS A 138 -15.86 4.57 5.57
N PRO A 139 -16.53 5.07 6.63
CA PRO A 139 -15.86 5.79 7.71
C PRO A 139 -14.88 4.91 8.51
N VAL A 140 -15.21 3.63 8.70
CA VAL A 140 -14.33 2.66 9.39
C VAL A 140 -13.05 2.46 8.60
N LEU A 141 -13.16 2.38 7.27
CA LEU A 141 -12.02 2.17 6.41
C LEU A 141 -11.15 3.41 6.27
N ASP A 142 -11.74 4.60 6.19
CA ASP A 142 -10.99 5.87 6.17
C ASP A 142 -10.15 6.03 7.44
N ASP A 143 -10.73 5.77 8.62
CA ASP A 143 -9.98 5.77 9.89
C ASP A 143 -8.86 4.72 9.89
N TRP A 144 -9.12 3.53 9.35
CA TRP A 144 -8.11 2.49 9.25
C TRP A 144 -6.97 2.84 8.29
N ARG A 145 -7.27 3.47 7.15
CA ARG A 145 -6.28 3.98 6.18
C ARG A 145 -5.40 5.04 6.85
N ASP A 146 -6.01 6.00 7.53
CA ASP A 146 -5.29 7.11 8.15
C ASP A 146 -4.31 6.59 9.23
N LYS A 147 -4.71 5.55 9.97
CA LYS A 147 -3.82 4.84 10.92
C LYS A 147 -2.64 4.14 10.26
N GLN A 148 -2.80 3.58 9.06
CA GLN A 148 -1.69 2.97 8.31
C GLN A 148 -0.75 4.00 7.68
N THR A 149 -1.27 5.17 7.33
CA THR A 149 -0.50 6.27 6.74
C THR A 149 0.12 7.20 7.79
N ASP A 150 -0.06 6.88 9.08
CA ASP A 150 0.45 7.71 10.18
C ASP A 150 1.97 7.84 10.09
N LEU A 151 2.44 9.08 9.94
CA LEU A 151 3.87 9.42 9.97
C LEU A 151 4.54 8.85 11.23
N LYS A 152 3.82 8.70 12.34
CA LYS A 152 4.35 8.06 13.56
C LYS A 152 4.66 6.59 13.36
N ALA A 153 3.86 5.85 12.59
CA ALA A 153 4.12 4.45 12.27
C ALA A 153 5.39 4.32 11.39
N LEU A 154 5.55 5.21 10.42
CA LEU A 154 6.76 5.31 9.60
C LEU A 154 8.00 5.60 10.45
N VAL A 155 7.93 6.61 11.34
CA VAL A 155 9.04 6.96 12.24
C VAL A 155 9.37 5.82 13.21
N LYS A 156 8.35 5.14 13.75
CA LYS A 156 8.54 3.98 14.63
C LYS A 156 9.23 2.83 13.90
N LYS A 157 8.85 2.57 12.65
CA LYS A 157 9.47 1.56 11.79
C LYS A 157 10.92 1.91 11.47
N ILE A 158 11.20 3.14 11.04
CA ILE A 158 12.58 3.62 10.80
C ILE A 158 13.43 3.49 12.06
N ARG A 159 12.87 3.78 13.25
CA ARG A 159 13.58 3.64 14.52
C ARG A 159 13.87 2.19 14.88
N HIS A 160 12.95 1.28 14.53
CA HIS A 160 13.12 -0.16 14.74
C HIS A 160 14.18 -0.73 13.79
N ASP A 161 14.16 -0.32 12.53
CA ASP A 161 15.04 -0.81 11.45
C ASP A 161 16.37 -0.04 11.40
N ALA A 162 16.54 1.03 12.19
CA ALA A 162 17.75 1.86 12.25
C ALA A 162 19.07 1.07 12.47
N PRO A 163 19.11 0.02 13.31
CA PRO A 163 20.33 -0.78 13.50
C PRO A 163 20.74 -1.53 12.23
N GLU A 164 19.80 -2.18 11.54
CA GLU A 164 20.06 -2.88 10.26
C GLU A 164 20.44 -1.91 9.14
N LEU A 165 19.79 -0.74 9.10
CA LEU A 165 20.13 0.33 8.16
C LEU A 165 21.57 0.82 8.38
N ARG A 166 22.02 0.92 9.62
CA ARG A 166 23.39 1.30 9.95
C ARG A 166 24.39 0.25 9.47
N GLU A 167 24.13 -1.02 9.72
CA GLU A 167 24.99 -2.12 9.26
C GLU A 167 25.08 -2.14 7.72
N THR A 168 23.95 -1.95 7.04
CA THR A 168 23.90 -1.85 5.57
C THR A 168 24.67 -0.64 5.05
N LEU A 169 24.55 0.52 5.72
CA LEU A 169 25.30 1.74 5.41
C LEU A 169 26.81 1.58 5.61
N GLU A 170 27.24 0.78 6.60
CA GLU A 170 28.65 0.47 6.84
C GLU A 170 29.24 -0.44 5.73
N HIS A 171 28.42 -1.24 5.06
CA HIS A 171 28.82 -2.11 3.95
C HIS A 171 28.72 -1.45 2.57
N LEU A 172 27.94 -0.39 2.42
CA LEU A 172 27.78 0.40 1.20
C LEU A 172 29.10 0.87 0.54
N PRO A 173 30.12 1.34 1.29
CA PRO A 173 31.41 1.70 0.70
C PRO A 173 32.13 0.52 0.04
N ARG A 174 31.97 -0.69 0.59
CA ARG A 174 32.59 -1.91 0.04
C ARG A 174 31.89 -2.34 -1.25
N LEU A 175 30.56 -2.29 -1.28
CA LEU A 175 29.77 -2.52 -2.49
C LEU A 175 30.10 -1.49 -3.59
N ALA A 176 30.21 -0.21 -3.23
CA ALA A 176 30.62 0.84 -4.15
C ALA A 176 32.04 0.63 -4.70
N ARG A 177 33.01 0.24 -3.84
CA ARG A 177 34.37 -0.10 -4.28
C ARG A 177 34.38 -1.33 -5.20
N LYS A 178 33.64 -2.38 -4.88
CA LYS A 178 33.55 -3.58 -5.70
C LYS A 178 32.96 -3.30 -7.08
N LEU A 179 31.89 -2.50 -7.16
CA LEU A 179 31.33 -2.03 -8.43
C LEU A 179 32.32 -1.16 -9.23
N LEU A 180 33.10 -0.33 -8.55
CA LEU A 180 34.17 0.46 -9.17
C LEU A 180 35.32 -0.41 -9.70
N GLU A 181 35.70 -1.47 -8.97
CA GLU A 181 36.72 -2.42 -9.39
C GLU A 181 36.24 -3.30 -10.54
N ASP A 182 35.03 -3.86 -10.46
CA ASP A 182 34.38 -4.63 -11.52
C ASP A 182 34.21 -3.78 -12.79
N SER A 183 33.84 -2.50 -12.67
CA SER A 183 33.75 -1.58 -13.81
C SER A 183 35.12 -1.24 -14.41
N LYS A 184 36.18 -1.13 -13.60
CA LYS A 184 37.56 -0.95 -14.07
C LYS A 184 38.08 -2.20 -14.78
N GLN A 185 37.69 -3.38 -14.31
CA GLN A 185 38.08 -4.67 -14.88
C GLN A 185 37.31 -4.95 -16.18
N ALA A 186 36.02 -4.61 -16.25
CA ALA A 186 35.21 -4.61 -17.47
C ALA A 186 35.72 -3.60 -18.51
N ARG A 187 36.21 -2.42 -18.08
CA ARG A 187 36.87 -1.43 -18.96
C ARG A 187 38.17 -1.93 -19.60
N ARG A 188 38.84 -2.94 -19.03
CA ARG A 188 40.01 -3.58 -19.67
C ARG A 188 39.65 -4.55 -20.79
N ALA A 189 38.39 -5.00 -20.86
CA ALA A 189 37.93 -5.96 -21.86
C ALA A 189 37.21 -5.32 -23.08
N GLN A 190 36.70 -4.08 -22.99
CA GLN A 190 36.10 -3.39 -24.14
C GLN A 190 36.07 -1.86 -23.95
N PRO A 191 36.51 -1.06 -24.95
CA PRO A 191 36.50 0.39 -24.83
C PRO A 191 35.10 0.92 -25.19
N GLN A 192 34.17 0.87 -24.24
CA GLN A 192 32.99 1.74 -24.27
C GLN A 192 33.17 2.84 -23.21
N THR A 193 33.30 4.07 -23.69
CA THR A 193 33.62 5.27 -22.92
C THR A 193 32.38 5.79 -22.19
N VAL A 194 31.89 5.07 -21.18
CA VAL A 194 31.01 5.66 -20.18
C VAL A 194 31.89 6.20 -19.06
N ASP A 195 32.00 7.52 -18.95
CA ASP A 195 32.83 8.18 -17.96
C ASP A 195 32.17 8.14 -16.59
N VAL A 196 32.47 7.07 -15.84
CA VAL A 196 31.95 6.79 -14.49
C VAL A 196 32.17 7.97 -13.54
N GLY A 197 33.24 8.76 -13.74
CA GLY A 197 33.49 9.97 -12.94
C GLY A 197 32.41 11.04 -13.07
N ILE A 198 31.78 11.15 -14.24
CA ILE A 198 30.68 12.10 -14.48
C ILE A 198 29.42 11.65 -13.74
N ILE A 199 29.15 10.34 -13.72
CA ILE A 199 27.99 9.76 -13.02
C ILE A 199 28.10 9.94 -11.51
N PHE A 200 29.27 9.69 -10.92
CA PHE A 200 29.49 9.91 -9.48
C PHE A 200 29.44 11.39 -9.12
N LYS A 201 29.96 12.29 -9.98
CA LYS A 201 29.85 13.74 -9.78
C LYS A 201 28.40 14.22 -9.84
N SER A 202 27.59 13.71 -10.79
CA SER A 202 26.16 14.01 -10.85
C SER A 202 25.39 13.43 -9.66
N LEU A 203 25.76 12.24 -9.18
CA LEU A 203 25.13 11.61 -8.02
C LEU A 203 25.43 12.38 -6.73
N TYR A 204 26.69 12.80 -6.53
CA TYR A 204 27.09 13.60 -5.37
C TYR A 204 26.43 14.98 -5.37
N LEU A 205 26.37 15.66 -6.52
CA LEU A 205 25.61 16.91 -6.66
C LEU A 205 24.11 16.72 -6.43
N SER A 206 23.53 15.61 -6.89
CA SER A 206 22.10 15.30 -6.68
C SER A 206 21.79 15.04 -5.21
N ILE A 207 22.66 14.34 -4.48
CA ILE A 207 22.50 14.09 -3.04
C ILE A 207 22.57 15.40 -2.26
N ILE A 208 23.54 16.27 -2.55
CA ILE A 208 23.65 17.59 -1.92
C ILE A 208 22.42 18.46 -2.25
N GLY A 209 21.98 18.45 -3.52
CA GLY A 209 20.79 19.17 -3.95
C GLY A 209 19.52 18.69 -3.25
N MET A 210 19.35 17.38 -3.07
CA MET A 210 18.20 16.81 -2.38
C MET A 210 18.23 17.11 -0.87
N ALA A 211 19.40 17.09 -0.23
CA ALA A 211 19.55 17.48 1.17
C ALA A 211 19.20 18.96 1.41
N LEU A 212 19.64 19.86 0.52
CA LEU A 212 19.29 21.29 0.58
C LEU A 212 17.79 21.53 0.33
N PHE A 213 17.17 20.77 -0.57
CA PHE A 213 15.74 20.85 -0.86
C PHE A 213 14.88 20.42 0.32
N ILE A 214 15.22 19.27 0.94
CA ILE A 214 14.54 18.76 2.15
C ILE A 214 14.73 19.74 3.33
N SER A 215 15.93 20.32 3.48
CA SER A 215 16.22 21.35 4.48
C SER A 215 15.41 22.65 4.28
N GLY A 216 15.23 23.09 3.02
CA GLY A 216 14.39 24.23 2.68
C GLY A 216 12.89 24.01 2.97
N ILE A 217 12.38 22.82 2.66
CA ILE A 217 10.98 22.44 2.95
C ILE A 217 10.72 22.39 4.46
N THR A 218 11.66 21.81 5.22
CA THR A 218 11.54 21.75 6.69
C THR A 218 11.62 23.14 7.32
N LEU A 219 12.46 24.05 6.82
CA LEU A 219 12.50 25.44 7.26
C LEU A 219 11.19 26.20 6.98
N LEU A 220 10.53 25.96 5.84
CA LEU A 220 9.21 26.54 5.53
C LEU A 220 8.10 26.00 6.44
N ALA A 221 8.16 24.71 6.78
CA ALA A 221 7.19 24.07 7.67
C ALA A 221 7.25 24.60 9.12
N ILE A 222 8.43 25.06 9.56
CA ILE A 222 8.66 25.57 10.93
C ILE A 222 8.16 27.03 11.11
N LYS A 223 7.69 27.70 10.06
CA LYS A 223 7.10 29.06 10.13
C LYS A 223 7.99 30.07 10.89
N SER A 224 9.31 29.94 10.72
CA SER A 224 10.34 30.81 11.33
C SER A 224 10.82 31.91 10.37
N ILE A 225 11.40 32.96 10.94
CA ILE A 225 11.39 34.37 10.50
C ILE A 225 12.14 34.74 9.21
N THR A 226 12.57 33.80 8.37
CA THR A 226 13.26 34.20 7.13
C THR A 226 12.89 33.39 5.89
N TYR A 227 11.63 33.59 5.46
CA TYR A 227 11.07 33.08 4.20
C TYR A 227 11.96 33.33 2.97
N TRP A 228 12.68 34.46 2.94
CA TRP A 228 13.60 34.80 1.84
C TRP A 228 14.76 33.79 1.69
N PHE A 229 15.31 33.26 2.80
CA PHE A 229 16.43 32.31 2.73
C PHE A 229 15.96 30.93 2.24
N ALA A 230 14.73 30.55 2.60
CA ALA A 230 14.14 29.29 2.13
C ALA A 230 13.97 29.30 0.61
N TRP A 231 13.50 30.40 0.02
CA TRP A 231 13.39 30.54 -1.43
C TRP A 231 14.76 30.52 -2.14
N ILE A 232 15.80 31.13 -1.56
CA ILE A 232 17.17 31.06 -2.09
C ILE A 232 17.68 29.61 -2.06
N MET A 233 17.45 28.87 -0.98
CA MET A 233 17.88 27.47 -0.85
C MET A 233 17.15 26.53 -1.80
N ILE A 234 15.83 26.74 -1.99
CA ILE A 234 15.01 25.96 -2.93
C ILE A 234 15.45 26.22 -4.37
N THR A 235 15.65 27.48 -4.76
CA THR A 235 16.09 27.83 -6.12
C THR A 235 17.51 27.33 -6.41
N LEU A 236 18.42 27.43 -5.44
CA LEU A 236 19.79 26.93 -5.57
C LEU A 236 19.83 25.39 -5.65
N GLY A 237 19.01 24.70 -4.84
CA GLY A 237 18.87 23.23 -4.88
C GLY A 237 18.28 22.73 -6.20
N LEU A 238 17.25 23.41 -6.72
CA LEU A 238 16.65 23.10 -8.02
C LEU A 238 17.65 23.36 -9.17
N MET A 239 18.42 24.45 -9.09
CA MET A 239 19.43 24.78 -10.09
C MET A 239 20.56 23.74 -10.13
N LEU A 240 21.04 23.29 -8.97
CA LEU A 240 22.09 22.27 -8.88
C LEU A 240 21.61 20.90 -9.38
N THR A 241 20.36 20.52 -9.09
CA THR A 241 19.80 19.24 -9.56
C THR A 241 19.52 19.24 -11.06
N ILE A 242 19.05 20.35 -11.63
CA ILE A 242 18.88 20.49 -13.09
C ILE A 242 20.24 20.46 -13.79
N ARG A 243 21.26 21.11 -13.21
CA ARG A 243 22.62 21.14 -13.77
C ARG A 243 23.38 19.82 -13.59
N ALA A 244 22.91 18.94 -12.71
CA ALA A 244 23.46 17.60 -12.49
C ALA A 244 22.91 16.56 -13.48
N LYS A 245 21.87 16.86 -14.28
CA LYS A 245 21.44 15.95 -15.35
C LYS A 245 22.50 15.91 -16.46
N PRO A 246 23.10 14.75 -16.77
CA PRO A 246 23.96 14.63 -17.93
C PRO A 246 23.14 14.85 -19.21
N LYS A 247 23.74 15.50 -20.21
CA LYS A 247 23.24 15.49 -21.60
C LYS A 247 23.48 14.13 -22.22
#